data_AF-A0A7S0ZEZ9-F1
#
_entry.id   AF-A0A7S0ZEZ9-F1
#
_cell.length_a   1.000
_cell.length_b   1.000
_cell.length_c   1.000
_cell.angle_alpha   90.00
_cell.angle_beta   90.00
_cell.angle_gamma   90.00
#
_symmetry.space_group_name_H-M   'P 1'
#
loop_
_entity.id
_entity.type
_entity.pdbx_description
1 polymer ?
#
loop_
_entity_poly.entity_id
_entity_poly.type
_entity_poly.pdbx_seq_one_letter_code
_entity_poly.pdbx_strand_id
1 'polypeptide(L)'
;SETESLDFVWVMPSSSADRWLLKLLSEHPPKSNVRLKRFITQAHFDESEVDLFCNANEESDGNKLCTDTVTNSCLSNISTTRGRPDWSKLISELVSKTPSNGVIGVFCCGPPSLCRSVAFSCREAAHVSSKAALHFRKLKGEFVDSSVSSNLVGGACEHPDDQIDEEMNGSLALGLGVRVVFRQEVF
;
A
#
# COMPACT_ATOMS: atom_id res chain seq x y z
N SER A 1 17.54 11.08 -8.86
CA SER A 1 16.86 10.95 -7.56
C SER A 1 16.92 9.49 -7.16
N GLU A 2 17.39 9.21 -5.96
CA GLU A 2 17.39 7.85 -5.42
C GLU A 2 16.03 7.56 -4.78
N THR A 3 15.49 6.35 -4.96
CA THR A 3 14.20 5.95 -4.39
C THR A 3 14.37 5.66 -2.90
N GLU A 4 13.80 6.52 -2.03
CA GLU A 4 13.94 6.41 -0.57
C GLU A 4 13.32 5.12 -0.01
N SER A 5 12.13 4.73 -0.50
CA SER A 5 11.51 3.46 -0.13
C SER A 5 10.62 2.91 -1.25
N LEU A 6 10.43 1.58 -1.25
CA LEU A 6 9.64 0.87 -2.25
C LEU A 6 8.68 -0.11 -1.55
N ASP A 7 7.39 -0.04 -1.86
CA ASP A 7 6.43 -1.08 -1.51
C ASP A 7 6.18 -1.95 -2.74
N PHE A 8 6.55 -3.23 -2.67
CA PHE A 8 6.18 -4.22 -3.68
C PHE A 8 5.00 -5.02 -3.18
N VAL A 9 3.85 -4.82 -3.82
CA VAL A 9 2.58 -5.48 -3.48
C VAL A 9 2.20 -6.40 -4.62
N TRP A 10 1.96 -7.67 -4.33
CA TRP A 10 1.49 -8.62 -5.34
C TRP A 10 0.31 -9.44 -4.82
N VAL A 11 -0.61 -9.73 -5.74
CA VAL A 11 -1.91 -10.33 -5.45
C VAL A 11 -2.07 -11.59 -6.29
N MET A 12 -2.52 -12.68 -5.68
CA MET A 12 -2.68 -13.98 -6.33
C MET A 12 -3.92 -14.73 -5.89
N PRO A 13 -4.39 -15.69 -6.71
CA PRO A 13 -5.44 -16.60 -6.29
C PRO A 13 -4.95 -17.54 -5.17
N SER A 14 -3.86 -18.27 -5.36
CA SER A 14 -3.39 -19.31 -4.45
C SER A 14 -1.95 -19.11 -3.98
N SER A 15 -1.59 -19.75 -2.86
CA SER A 15 -0.23 -19.81 -2.30
C SER A 15 0.79 -20.44 -3.24
N SER A 16 0.37 -21.40 -4.06
CA SER A 16 1.22 -22.08 -5.02
C SER A 16 1.61 -21.22 -6.22
N ALA A 17 0.82 -20.18 -6.54
CA ALA A 17 0.98 -19.39 -7.76
C ALA A 17 2.29 -18.59 -7.83
N ASP A 18 2.91 -18.29 -6.69
CA ASP A 18 4.14 -17.50 -6.59
C ASP A 18 5.31 -18.20 -5.93
N ARG A 19 5.27 -19.53 -5.81
CA ARG A 19 6.40 -20.30 -5.25
C ARG A 19 7.73 -19.98 -5.92
N TRP A 20 7.72 -19.78 -7.24
CA TRP A 20 8.92 -19.40 -7.99
C TRP A 20 9.46 -18.03 -7.56
N LEU A 21 8.58 -17.08 -7.25
CA LEU A 21 8.96 -15.73 -6.80
C LEU A 21 9.49 -15.77 -5.37
N LEU A 22 8.84 -16.52 -4.48
CA LEU A 22 9.34 -16.72 -3.12
C LEU A 22 10.73 -17.38 -3.11
N LYS A 23 10.95 -18.38 -3.97
CA LYS A 23 12.27 -18.96 -4.18
C LYS A 23 13.29 -17.93 -4.65
N LEU A 24 12.94 -17.15 -5.68
CA LEU A 24 13.80 -16.08 -6.20
C LEU A 24 14.16 -15.04 -5.13
N LEU A 25 13.18 -14.58 -4.34
CA LEU A 25 13.39 -13.63 -3.25
C LEU A 25 14.22 -14.21 -2.10
N SER A 26 14.18 -15.52 -1.90
CA SER A 26 15.01 -16.21 -0.90
C SER A 26 16.48 -16.29 -1.32
N GLU A 27 16.73 -16.47 -2.63
CA GLU A 27 18.08 -16.52 -3.21
C GLU A 27 18.65 -15.11 -3.37
N HIS A 28 17.78 -14.13 -3.62
CA HIS A 28 18.12 -12.73 -3.90
C HIS A 28 17.27 -11.80 -3.03
N PRO A 29 17.60 -11.67 -1.72
CA PRO A 29 16.84 -10.80 -0.83
C PRO A 29 16.86 -9.36 -1.33
N PRO A 30 15.71 -8.66 -1.30
CA PRO A 30 15.69 -7.27 -1.70
C PRO A 30 16.44 -6.40 -0.69
N LYS A 31 16.78 -5.18 -1.10
CA LYS A 31 17.37 -4.17 -0.21
C LYS A 31 16.42 -3.83 0.95
N SER A 32 16.97 -3.35 2.06
CA SER A 32 16.21 -3.01 3.28
C SER A 32 15.15 -1.91 3.09
N ASN A 33 15.26 -1.10 2.03
CA ASN A 33 14.27 -0.08 1.70
C ASN A 33 13.06 -0.62 0.93
N VAL A 34 13.03 -1.93 0.64
CA VAL A 34 11.91 -2.61 -0.04
C VAL A 34 11.04 -3.34 0.97
N ARG A 35 9.75 -3.02 1.01
CA ARG A 35 8.74 -3.71 1.82
C ARG A 35 7.92 -4.62 0.91
N LEU A 36 7.80 -5.88 1.29
CA LEU A 36 7.12 -6.90 0.51
C LEU A 36 5.76 -7.22 1.15
N LYS A 37 4.67 -7.07 0.39
CA LYS A 37 3.30 -7.39 0.83
C LYS A 37 2.63 -8.34 -0.15
N ARG A 38 2.24 -9.51 0.34
CA ARG A 38 1.63 -10.60 -0.43
C ARG A 38 0.15 -10.72 -0.05
N PHE A 39 -0.73 -10.80 -1.04
CA PHE A 39 -2.16 -11.00 -0.84
C PHE A 39 -2.67 -12.25 -1.58
N ILE A 40 -3.25 -13.20 -0.83
CA ILE A 40 -3.84 -14.43 -1.38
C ILE A 40 -5.36 -14.33 -1.34
N THR A 41 -6.01 -14.34 -2.51
CA THR A 41 -7.41 -13.93 -2.67
C THR A 41 -8.42 -15.08 -2.71
N GLN A 42 -8.00 -16.32 -2.96
CA GLN A 42 -8.90 -17.47 -2.99
C GLN A 42 -9.29 -17.89 -1.57
N ALA A 43 -10.59 -18.15 -1.36
CA ALA A 43 -11.13 -18.55 -0.07
C ALA A 43 -10.92 -20.05 0.24
N HIS A 44 -10.78 -20.88 -0.79
CA HIS A 44 -10.52 -22.30 -0.65
C HIS A 44 -9.04 -22.55 -0.44
N PHE A 45 -8.68 -22.80 0.81
CA PHE A 45 -7.38 -23.34 1.17
C PHE A 45 -7.47 -24.85 1.07
N ASP A 46 -6.52 -25.44 0.35
CA ASP A 46 -6.16 -26.82 0.60
C ASP A 46 -5.33 -26.79 1.88
N GLU A 47 -5.88 -27.27 3.00
CA GLU A 47 -5.20 -27.26 4.31
C GLU A 47 -3.88 -28.07 4.29
N SER A 48 -3.65 -28.86 3.23
CA SER A 48 -2.38 -29.54 2.98
C SER A 48 -1.26 -28.60 2.52
N GLU A 49 -1.58 -27.41 1.99
CA GLU A 49 -0.63 -26.32 1.75
C GLU A 49 -0.56 -25.42 2.98
N VAL A 50 -0.10 -25.96 4.10
CA VAL A 50 0.41 -25.13 5.18
C VAL A 50 1.60 -24.37 4.59
N ASP A 51 1.42 -23.09 4.29
CA ASP A 51 2.48 -22.21 3.79
C ASP A 51 3.64 -22.28 4.79
N LEU A 52 4.64 -23.12 4.51
CA LEU A 52 5.90 -23.25 5.26
C LEU A 52 6.67 -21.91 5.37
N PHE A 53 6.19 -20.87 4.67
CA PHE A 53 6.70 -19.51 4.63
C PHE A 53 5.91 -18.52 5.49
N CYS A 54 4.71 -18.88 5.97
CA CYS A 54 3.91 -18.05 6.86
C CYS A 54 4.30 -18.36 8.31
N ASN A 55 5.40 -17.79 8.80
CA ASN A 55 5.72 -17.89 10.22
C ASN A 55 4.69 -17.12 11.06
N ALA A 56 3.83 -17.90 11.71
CA ALA A 56 3.54 -17.90 13.14
C ALA A 56 3.71 -16.57 13.89
N ASN A 57 2.57 -15.91 14.10
CA ASN A 57 2.31 -15.10 15.29
C ASN A 57 1.09 -15.67 16.04
N GLU A 58 1.04 -16.99 16.20
CA GLU A 58 0.13 -17.63 17.15
C GLU A 58 0.96 -18.42 18.15
N GLU A 59 1.00 -17.92 19.38
CA GLU A 59 1.43 -18.67 20.55
C GLU A 59 0.53 -19.90 20.69
N SER A 60 1.08 -21.10 20.53
CA SER A 60 0.46 -22.30 21.09
C SER A 60 1.45 -23.42 21.31
N ASP A 61 1.26 -24.08 22.45
CA ASP A 61 2.06 -25.11 23.07
C ASP A 61 2.45 -26.28 22.16
N GLY A 62 3.72 -26.68 22.29
CA GLY A 62 4.05 -28.07 22.56
C GLY A 62 3.82 -29.12 21.46
N ASN A 63 4.86 -29.28 20.63
CA ASN A 63 5.37 -30.59 20.17
C ASN A 63 4.66 -31.30 19.00
N LYS A 64 5.16 -31.08 17.78
CA LYS A 64 5.56 -32.19 16.88
C LYS A 64 6.49 -31.72 15.74
N LEU A 65 7.50 -32.55 15.50
CA LEU A 65 8.70 -32.38 14.70
C LEU A 65 8.56 -32.91 13.25
N CYS A 66 9.39 -32.35 12.34
CA CYS A 66 9.76 -32.75 10.96
C CYS A 66 8.97 -32.05 9.84
N THR A 67 9.56 -31.38 8.83
CA THR A 67 10.95 -31.30 8.31
C THR A 67 11.08 -30.07 7.40
N ASP A 68 12.30 -29.50 7.35
CA ASP A 68 12.73 -28.39 6.49
C ASP A 68 12.08 -27.03 6.73
N THR A 69 12.23 -26.55 7.97
CA THR A 69 12.17 -25.14 8.29
C THR A 69 13.35 -24.43 7.62
N VAL A 70 13.24 -24.18 6.31
CA VAL A 70 13.99 -23.10 5.65
C VAL A 70 13.36 -21.80 6.14
N THR A 71 13.59 -21.47 7.41
CA THR A 71 13.52 -20.10 7.94
C THR A 71 14.65 -19.32 7.29
N ASN A 72 14.58 -19.14 5.97
CA ASN A 72 15.36 -18.13 5.31
C ASN A 72 14.87 -16.80 5.88
N SER A 73 15.67 -16.23 6.79
CA SER A 73 15.46 -14.90 7.41
C SER A 73 15.19 -13.78 6.40
N CYS A 74 15.39 -14.03 5.11
CA CYS A 74 15.04 -13.14 4.02
C CYS A 74 13.51 -13.05 3.78
N LEU A 75 12.78 -14.13 4.05
CA LEU A 75 11.32 -14.18 3.88
C LEU A 75 10.55 -13.66 5.09
N SER A 76 11.20 -13.46 6.24
CA SER A 76 10.55 -12.87 7.42
C SER A 76 10.12 -11.41 7.21
N ASN A 77 10.63 -10.77 6.15
CA ASN A 77 10.25 -9.40 5.77
C ASN A 77 9.05 -9.35 4.81
N ILE A 78 8.43 -10.49 4.50
CA ILE A 78 7.21 -10.58 3.67
C ILE A 78 5.98 -10.63 4.57
N SER A 79 5.12 -9.62 4.47
CA SER A 79 3.80 -9.66 5.11
C SER A 79 2.82 -10.37 4.18
N THR A 80 2.30 -11.53 4.62
CA THR A 80 1.26 -12.26 3.88
C THR A 80 -0.10 -12.03 4.51
N THR A 81 -1.04 -11.52 3.72
CA THR A 81 -2.43 -11.27 4.13
C THR A 81 -3.39 -12.08 3.27
N ARG A 82 -4.42 -12.63 3.90
CA ARG A 82 -5.51 -13.34 3.19
C ARG A 82 -6.58 -12.35 2.77
N GLY A 83 -7.16 -12.59 1.60
CA GLY A 83 -8.19 -11.75 0.99
C GLY A 83 -7.64 -10.70 0.03
N ARG A 84 -8.55 -9.81 -0.38
CA ARG A 84 -8.21 -8.70 -1.29
C ARG A 84 -7.55 -7.56 -0.50
N PRO A 85 -6.52 -6.91 -1.05
CA PRO A 85 -5.94 -5.73 -0.44
C PRO A 85 -6.95 -4.58 -0.36
N ASP A 86 -6.96 -3.88 0.77
CA ASP A 86 -7.57 -2.58 0.90
C ASP A 86 -6.60 -1.52 0.33
N TRP A 87 -6.77 -1.20 -0.95
CA TRP A 87 -5.92 -0.24 -1.64
C TRP A 87 -6.01 1.17 -1.06
N SER A 88 -7.19 1.56 -0.59
CA SER A 88 -7.41 2.88 0.01
C SER A 88 -6.62 3.01 1.30
N LYS A 89 -6.68 2.01 2.18
CA LYS A 89 -5.86 1.96 3.39
C LYS A 89 -4.36 1.94 3.07
N LEU A 90 -3.91 1.05 2.19
CA LEU A 90 -2.49 0.93 1.83
C LEU A 90 -1.91 2.24 1.28
N ILE A 91 -2.62 2.91 0.37
CA ILE A 91 -2.15 4.16 -0.23
C ILE A 91 -2.22 5.30 0.79
N SER A 92 -3.25 5.34 1.64
CA SER A 92 -3.36 6.35 2.70
C SER A 92 -2.22 6.25 3.71
N GLU A 93 -1.83 5.02 4.09
CA GLU A 93 -0.64 4.78 4.92
C GLU A 93 0.67 5.22 4.24
N LEU A 94 0.78 5.07 2.91
CA LEU A 94 1.95 5.57 2.18
C LEU A 94 1.97 7.10 2.16
N VAL A 95 0.81 7.73 1.93
CA VAL A 95 0.67 9.19 1.97
C VAL A 95 1.03 9.74 3.34
N SER A 96 0.53 9.15 4.43
CA SER A 96 0.80 9.64 5.80
C SER A 96 2.27 9.53 6.22
N LYS A 97 3.01 8.58 5.63
CA LYS A 97 4.45 8.42 5.87
C LYS A 97 5.32 9.28 4.96
N THR A 98 4.74 9.87 3.91
CA THR A 98 5.48 10.66 2.93
C THR A 98 5.65 12.10 3.42
N PRO A 99 6.83 12.71 3.27
CA PRO A 99 7.04 14.12 3.58
C PRO A 99 6.02 15.05 2.88
N SER A 100 5.68 16.17 3.53
CA SER A 100 4.85 17.22 2.93
C SER A 100 5.34 17.61 1.54
N ASN A 101 4.41 17.77 0.59
CA ASN A 101 4.68 18.04 -0.84
C ASN A 101 5.53 16.96 -1.55
N GLY A 102 5.71 15.79 -0.94
CA GLY A 102 6.39 14.65 -1.54
C GLY A 102 5.66 14.07 -2.76
N VAL A 103 6.31 13.11 -3.42
CA VAL A 103 5.77 12.44 -4.60
C VAL A 103 5.82 10.94 -4.41
N ILE A 104 4.68 10.27 -4.63
CA ILE A 104 4.58 8.81 -4.63
C ILE A 104 4.31 8.37 -6.07
N GLY A 105 5.20 7.54 -6.62
CA GLY A 105 4.96 6.83 -7.88
C GLY A 105 4.30 5.48 -7.61
N VAL A 106 3.15 5.22 -8.23
CA VAL A 106 2.43 3.95 -8.14
C VAL A 106 2.36 3.33 -9.53
N PHE A 107 2.90 2.12 -9.65
CA PHE A 107 2.94 1.36 -10.89
C PHE A 107 2.10 0.09 -10.73
N CYS A 108 1.14 -0.13 -11.62
CA CYS A 108 0.30 -1.31 -11.61
C CYS A 108 0.52 -2.15 -12.86
N CYS A 109 0.91 -3.41 -12.65
CA CYS A 109 0.93 -4.45 -13.66
C CYS A 109 -0.04 -5.55 -13.24
N GLY A 110 -1.20 -5.64 -13.91
CA GLY A 110 -2.20 -6.64 -13.57
C GLY A 110 -3.49 -6.46 -14.36
N PRO A 111 -4.54 -7.24 -14.03
CA PRO A 111 -5.82 -7.17 -14.72
C PRO A 111 -6.42 -5.76 -14.70
N PRO A 112 -7.12 -5.32 -15.76
CA PRO A 112 -7.69 -3.96 -15.83
C PRO A 112 -8.63 -3.60 -14.67
N SER A 113 -9.33 -4.57 -14.07
CA SER A 113 -10.15 -4.34 -12.88
C SER A 113 -9.31 -3.99 -11.66
N LEU A 114 -8.19 -4.69 -11.45
CA LEU A 114 -7.24 -4.42 -10.35
C LEU A 114 -6.61 -3.04 -10.53
N CYS A 115 -6.06 -2.74 -11.71
CA CYS A 115 -5.41 -1.45 -11.94
C CYS A 115 -6.39 -0.27 -11.86
N ARG A 116 -7.65 -0.44 -12.25
CA ARG A 116 -8.69 0.58 -12.01
C ARG A 116 -8.94 0.81 -10.52
N SER A 117 -8.98 -0.25 -9.72
CA SER A 117 -9.16 -0.14 -8.26
C SER A 117 -7.99 0.60 -7.61
N VAL A 118 -6.75 0.28 -7.98
CA VAL A 118 -5.56 0.98 -7.48
C VAL A 118 -5.57 2.45 -7.90
N ALA A 119 -5.85 2.73 -9.19
CA ALA A 119 -5.92 4.08 -9.71
C ALA A 119 -6.97 4.94 -8.98
N PHE A 120 -8.13 4.36 -8.66
CA PHE A 120 -9.17 5.03 -7.89
C PHE A 120 -8.66 5.42 -6.51
N SER A 121 -8.12 4.47 -5.74
CA SER A 121 -7.56 4.75 -4.42
C SER A 121 -6.39 5.75 -4.44
N CYS A 122 -5.58 5.77 -5.50
CA CYS A 122 -4.55 6.80 -5.70
C CYS A 122 -5.13 8.21 -5.83
N ARG A 123 -6.22 8.36 -6.60
CA ARG A 123 -6.89 9.66 -6.81
C ARG A 123 -7.50 10.18 -5.51
N GLU A 124 -8.21 9.31 -4.79
CA GLU A 124 -8.82 9.66 -3.51
C GLU A 124 -7.77 10.12 -2.50
N ALA A 125 -6.69 9.35 -2.34
CA ALA A 125 -5.62 9.72 -1.41
C ALA A 125 -4.94 11.05 -1.78
N ALA A 126 -4.69 11.28 -3.07
CA ALA A 126 -4.15 12.56 -3.54
C ALA A 126 -5.11 13.73 -3.30
N HIS A 127 -6.42 13.51 -3.49
CA HIS A 127 -7.46 14.51 -3.24
C HIS A 127 -7.51 14.88 -1.76
N VAL A 128 -7.58 13.89 -0.87
CA VAL A 128 -7.59 14.10 0.59
C VAL A 128 -6.33 14.83 1.05
N SER A 129 -5.15 14.40 0.60
CA SER A 129 -3.87 15.04 0.94
C SER A 129 -3.81 16.50 0.49
N SER A 130 -4.32 16.80 -0.70
CA SER A 130 -4.37 18.16 -1.24
C SER A 130 -5.35 19.05 -0.48
N LYS A 131 -6.54 18.53 -0.14
CA LYS A 131 -7.55 19.23 0.67
C LYS A 131 -7.00 19.56 2.05
N ALA A 132 -6.32 18.61 2.70
CA ALA A 132 -5.67 18.80 3.99
C ALA A 132 -4.59 19.89 3.93
N ALA A 133 -3.76 19.92 2.88
CA ALA A 133 -2.76 20.97 2.70
C ALA A 133 -3.38 22.35 2.52
N LEU A 134 -4.47 22.47 1.75
CA LEU A 134 -5.17 23.74 1.58
C LEU A 134 -5.78 24.24 2.89
N HIS A 135 -6.40 23.35 3.65
CA HIS A 135 -6.94 23.68 4.97
C HIS A 135 -5.83 24.17 5.91
N PHE A 136 -4.71 23.47 5.95
CA PHE A 136 -3.56 23.83 6.76
C PHE A 136 -2.95 25.19 6.37
N ARG A 137 -2.84 25.49 5.06
CA ARG A 137 -2.38 26.81 4.58
C ARG A 137 -3.33 27.94 4.99
N LYS A 138 -4.64 27.70 4.86
CA LYS A 138 -5.67 28.66 5.30
C LYS A 138 -5.56 28.96 6.80
N LEU A 139 -5.37 27.94 7.63
CA LEU A 139 -5.16 28.10 9.08
C LEU A 139 -3.88 28.87 9.41
N LYS A 140 -2.83 28.72 8.61
CA LYS A 140 -1.57 29.47 8.77
C LYS A 140 -1.63 30.92 8.28
N GLY A 141 -2.76 31.37 7.73
CA GLY A 141 -2.87 32.70 7.14
C GLY A 141 -2.04 32.88 5.86
N GLU A 142 -1.56 31.78 5.26
CA GLU A 142 -0.95 31.80 3.94
C GLU A 142 -2.08 32.00 2.92
N PHE A 143 -2.21 33.23 2.43
CA PHE A 143 -3.23 33.60 1.46
C PHE A 143 -3.03 32.78 0.17
N VAL A 144 -3.97 31.90 -0.14
CA VAL A 144 -3.97 31.14 -1.39
C VAL A 144 -4.66 32.00 -2.43
N ASP A 145 -3.90 32.64 -3.32
CA ASP A 145 -4.47 33.23 -4.52
C ASP A 145 -5.20 32.13 -5.29
N SER A 146 -6.51 32.29 -5.44
CA SER A 146 -7.48 31.30 -5.93
C SER A 146 -7.39 31.03 -7.44
N SER A 147 -6.19 31.09 -8.02
CA SER A 147 -5.90 30.68 -9.40
C SER A 147 -5.70 29.16 -9.48
N VAL A 148 -6.74 28.40 -9.11
CA VAL A 148 -6.74 26.95 -9.27
C VAL A 148 -6.91 26.62 -10.76
N SER A 149 -5.83 26.14 -11.37
CA SER A 149 -5.82 25.62 -12.74
C SER A 149 -6.75 24.41 -12.86
N SER A 150 -7.80 24.58 -13.64
CA SER A 150 -8.80 23.59 -14.04
C SER A 150 -8.15 22.44 -14.84
N ASN A 151 -7.63 21.40 -14.19
CA ASN A 151 -7.16 20.18 -14.87
C ASN A 151 -7.51 18.86 -14.16
N LEU A 152 -8.47 18.87 -13.23
CA LEU A 152 -9.08 17.65 -12.70
C LEU A 152 -10.49 17.48 -13.27
N VAL A 153 -10.57 17.00 -14.51
CA VAL A 153 -11.80 16.47 -15.09
C VAL A 153 -11.90 15.00 -14.70
N GLY A 154 -12.94 14.63 -13.95
CA GLY A 154 -13.33 13.23 -13.78
C GLY A 154 -14.24 12.93 -12.60
N GLY A 155 -15.55 13.18 -12.77
CA GLY A 155 -16.63 12.44 -12.12
C GLY A 155 -17.03 12.90 -10.71
N ALA A 156 -18.12 13.67 -10.62
CA ALA A 156 -18.79 13.95 -9.36
C ALA A 156 -19.49 12.67 -8.85
N CYS A 157 -19.07 12.20 -7.67
CA CYS A 157 -19.93 11.43 -6.78
C CYS A 157 -20.22 12.36 -5.59
N GLU A 158 -21.42 12.91 -5.54
CA GLU A 158 -21.89 13.67 -4.39
C GLU A 158 -22.19 12.70 -3.25
N HIS A 159 -21.47 12.82 -2.14
CA HIS A 159 -21.85 12.21 -0.86
C HIS A 159 -21.79 13.28 0.26
N PRO A 160 -22.69 13.19 1.26
CA PRO A 160 -22.97 14.27 2.18
C PRO A 160 -21.99 14.30 3.37
N ASP A 161 -21.62 15.52 3.76
CA ASP A 161 -21.15 15.97 5.09
C ASP A 161 -20.45 14.95 6.00
N ASP A 162 -19.16 14.71 5.74
CA ASP A 162 -18.24 14.16 6.74
C ASP A 162 -17.69 15.30 7.62
N GLN A 163 -18.18 15.36 8.86
CA GLN A 163 -17.54 16.09 9.95
C GLN A 163 -16.22 15.41 10.28
N ILE A 164 -15.11 16.11 10.03
CA ILE A 164 -13.77 15.64 10.42
C ILE A 164 -13.52 16.14 11.84
N ASP A 165 -13.42 15.23 12.79
CA ASP A 165 -13.06 15.51 14.18
C ASP A 165 -11.68 16.20 14.24
N GLU A 166 -11.67 17.41 14.79
CA GLU A 166 -10.46 18.21 15.04
C GLU A 166 -9.74 17.69 16.30
N GLU A 167 -8.89 16.68 16.14
CA GLU A 167 -7.87 16.38 17.16
C GLU A 167 -6.51 16.08 16.51
N MET A 168 -5.88 17.12 15.95
CA MET A 168 -4.48 17.07 15.49
C MET A 168 -3.54 17.64 16.58
N ASN A 169 -3.24 16.83 17.58
CA ASN A 169 -2.16 17.10 18.51
C ASN A 169 -0.81 16.63 17.94
N GLY A 170 0.06 17.59 17.59
CA GLY A 170 1.50 17.51 17.90
C GLY A 170 2.43 16.64 17.05
N SER A 171 2.01 16.03 15.94
CA SER A 171 2.95 15.34 15.02
C SER A 171 3.04 16.05 13.67
N LEU A 172 4.23 16.59 13.40
CA LEU A 172 4.61 17.42 12.26
C LEU A 172 4.12 16.88 10.90
N ALA A 173 3.19 17.59 10.27
CA ALA A 173 3.11 17.88 8.82
C ALA A 173 3.52 16.79 7.80
N LEU A 174 3.39 15.50 8.07
CA LEU A 174 3.56 14.47 7.04
C LEU A 174 2.25 14.27 6.29
N GLY A 175 2.34 13.89 5.02
CA GLY A 175 1.16 13.60 4.21
C GLY A 175 0.35 14.80 3.73
N LEU A 176 0.79 16.05 3.94
CA LEU A 176 0.11 17.24 3.40
C LEU A 176 0.60 17.53 1.98
N GLY A 177 -0.33 17.63 1.03
CA GLY A 177 -0.03 18.05 -0.34
C GLY A 177 0.82 17.05 -1.13
N VAL A 178 0.82 15.79 -0.71
CA VAL A 178 1.53 14.71 -1.40
C VAL A 178 0.89 14.47 -2.75
N ARG A 179 1.72 14.41 -3.79
CA ARG A 179 1.29 14.08 -5.15
C ARG A 179 1.41 12.59 -5.37
N VAL A 180 0.34 11.96 -5.81
CA VAL A 180 0.34 10.54 -6.20
C VAL A 180 0.27 10.46 -7.72
N VAL A 181 1.28 9.83 -8.33
CA VAL A 181 1.37 9.63 -9.78
C VAL A 181 1.15 8.17 -10.08
N PHE A 182 0.05 7.85 -10.76
CA PHE A 182 -0.29 6.49 -11.14
C PHE A 182 0.08 6.19 -12.59
N ARG A 183 0.69 5.03 -12.82
CA ARG A 183 1.00 4.46 -14.14
C ARG A 183 0.50 3.03 -14.21
N GLN A 184 -0.26 2.70 -15.24
CA GLN A 184 -0.57 1.31 -15.59
C GLN A 184 0.44 0.85 -16.64
N GLU A 185 1.13 -0.24 -16.33
CA GLU A 185 2.03 -0.91 -17.26
C GLU A 185 1.24 -1.96 -18.04
N VAL A 186 1.42 -1.97 -19.37
CA VAL A 186 0.80 -2.94 -20.28
C VAL A 186 1.95 -3.70 -20.92
N PHE A 187 2.03 -5.01 -20.67
CA PHE A 187 3.01 -5.93 -21.26
C PHE A 187 2.37 -6.75 -22.37
#